data_AF-A0A5B8MGZ2-F1
#
_entry.id   AF-A0A5B8MGZ2-F1
#
_cell.length_a   1.000
_cell.length_b   1.000
_cell.length_c   1.000
_cell.angle_alpha   90.00
_cell.angle_beta   90.00
_cell.angle_gamma   90.00
#
_symmetry.space_group_name_H-M   'P 1'
#
loop_
_entity.id
_entity.type
_entity.pdbx_description
1 polymer ?
#
loop_
_entity_poly.entity_id
_entity_poly.type
_entity_poly.pdbx_seq_one_letter_code
_entity_poly.pdbx_strand_id
1 'polypeptide(L)'
;MGNIVVAPPNKAVIVSGYRGQRILIGKCGFALYCIEEAHSLSLEIITITVNSIDAETVKGVKINLKSFAQVKVKSTKDGNLDINSIKLAATNFLSAREQDIEDALQKTLEGHQRQIVGTLTVEELYKDRAAFSERVYEHVVDDLERLGFELASYTVAEISDNNGYMAALGRTQTAIVAREAAEGTARNQAESRKTLAKANADADIVAAENAERAYIRRQKQEEAQAEADRLLDLRKAKNKLEVNMADAAAASAKDIEYAKQKQAIVEAQATQKLREEEVMLKVKDIELQQQVNVAAREAEAMTLQAEAIGEKERLIGKAQADIIKMKGDAANEVLQQRAEIYKEFGHDAIVQNVVEMLPSLAREIAQPLGKTEKMIFVSSDGSSASNLSKDIIKAAAQLPDAVESLTGLDLKKALKRLEG
;
A
#
# COMPACT_ATOMS: atom_id res chain seq x y z
N MET A 1 39.90 124.34 7.17
CA MET A 1 40.27 123.01 7.72
C MET A 1 39.27 121.99 7.21
N GLY A 2 39.54 120.69 7.34
CA GLY A 2 38.62 119.60 6.97
C GLY A 2 39.10 118.30 7.58
N ASN A 3 38.20 117.31 7.69
CA ASN A 3 38.50 116.04 8.34
C ASN A 3 38.88 114.97 7.31
N ILE A 4 39.80 114.07 7.68
CA ILE A 4 40.10 112.86 6.91
C ILE A 4 39.22 111.76 7.47
N VAL A 5 38.28 111.28 6.66
CA VAL A 5 37.36 110.21 7.03
C VAL A 5 37.83 108.91 6.38
N VAL A 6 38.03 107.87 7.18
CA VAL A 6 38.51 106.55 6.72
C VAL A 6 37.35 105.58 6.76
N ALA A 7 36.95 105.05 5.60
CA ALA A 7 35.93 104.01 5.51
C ALA A 7 36.61 102.63 5.54
N PRO A 8 36.45 101.83 6.62
CA PRO A 8 36.90 100.44 6.63
C PRO A 8 36.02 99.59 5.68
N PRO A 9 36.47 98.38 5.26
CA PRO A 9 35.73 97.58 4.27
C PRO A 9 34.30 97.17 4.68
N ASN A 10 34.03 97.12 5.99
CA ASN A 10 32.73 96.78 6.57
C ASN A 10 31.76 97.97 6.72
N LYS A 11 32.15 99.20 6.38
CA LYS A 11 31.27 100.38 6.50
C LYS A 11 31.33 101.28 5.26
N ALA A 12 30.16 101.74 4.82
CA ALA A 12 30.03 102.78 3.81
C ALA A 12 29.97 104.14 4.48
N VAL A 13 31.00 104.96 4.29
CA VAL A 13 30.95 106.38 4.67
C VAL A 13 30.33 107.15 3.51
N ILE A 14 29.17 107.76 3.76
CA ILE A 14 28.51 108.70 2.85
C ILE A 14 28.90 110.11 3.28
N VAL A 15 29.64 110.81 2.43
CA VAL A 15 29.94 112.23 2.58
C VAL A 15 28.92 113.03 1.75
N SER A 16 28.16 113.91 2.38
CA SER A 16 27.07 114.68 1.80
C SER A 16 27.31 116.19 1.98
N GLY A 17 27.18 116.96 0.91
CA GLY A 17 27.32 118.41 0.96
C GLY A 17 27.09 119.07 -0.39
N TYR A 18 27.64 120.27 -0.59
CA TYR A 18 27.44 121.06 -1.82
C TYR A 18 27.91 120.38 -3.13
N ARG A 19 28.72 119.31 -3.02
CA ARG A 19 29.22 118.49 -4.13
C ARG A 19 28.36 117.26 -4.43
N GLY A 20 27.18 117.16 -3.82
CA GLY A 20 26.33 115.98 -3.83
C GLY A 20 26.77 114.92 -2.81
N GLN A 21 26.42 113.66 -3.07
CA GLN A 21 26.76 112.51 -2.23
C GLN A 21 27.98 111.75 -2.79
N ARG A 22 28.96 111.46 -1.93
CA ARG A 22 30.16 110.66 -2.24
C ARG A 22 30.22 109.47 -1.29
N ILE A 23 30.19 108.25 -1.84
CA ILE A 23 30.31 107.01 -1.05
C ILE A 23 31.77 106.55 -1.03
N LEU A 24 32.27 106.22 0.17
CA LEU A 24 33.61 105.71 0.43
C LEU A 24 33.47 104.35 1.13
N ILE A 25 34.10 103.31 0.59
CA ILE A 25 34.15 101.95 1.14
C ILE A 25 35.59 101.44 0.96
N GLY A 26 36.22 100.94 2.03
CA GLY A 26 37.61 100.47 2.01
C GLY A 26 38.65 101.52 1.60
N LYS A 27 38.33 102.81 1.73
CA LYS A 27 39.10 103.95 1.21
C LYS A 27 39.01 105.15 2.16
N CYS A 28 40.07 105.96 2.21
CA CYS A 28 40.01 107.26 2.85
C CYS A 28 39.44 108.33 1.90
N GLY A 29 38.91 109.39 2.49
CA GLY A 29 38.47 110.58 1.78
C GLY A 29 38.55 111.82 2.67
N PHE A 30 38.46 112.99 2.05
CA PHE A 30 38.44 114.29 2.72
C PHE A 30 37.03 114.88 2.70
N ALA A 31 36.61 115.41 3.85
CA ALA A 31 35.35 116.11 4.07
C ALA A 31 35.62 117.55 4.55
N LEU A 32 35.05 118.54 3.85
CA LEU A 32 35.21 119.96 4.15
C LEU A 32 34.38 120.39 5.37
N TYR A 33 35.07 120.94 6.38
CA TYR A 33 34.44 121.45 7.60
C TYR A 33 33.39 122.52 7.26
N CYS A 34 32.23 122.48 7.94
CA CYS A 34 31.06 123.33 7.75
C CYS A 34 30.30 123.21 6.40
N ILE A 35 30.73 122.41 5.41
CA ILE A 35 30.04 122.32 4.10
C ILE A 35 29.87 120.87 3.59
N GLU A 36 30.53 119.89 4.20
CA GLU A 36 30.34 118.47 3.95
C GLU A 36 30.22 117.72 5.29
N GLU A 37 29.13 116.99 5.49
CA GLU A 37 28.93 116.07 6.61
C GLU A 37 29.29 114.64 6.20
N ALA A 38 29.68 113.80 7.16
CA ALA A 38 30.07 112.42 6.91
C ALA A 38 29.35 111.47 7.88
N HIS A 39 28.49 110.63 7.33
CA HIS A 39 27.73 109.60 8.05
C HIS A 39 28.22 108.21 7.65
N SER A 40 28.19 107.25 8.58
CA SER A 40 28.67 105.88 8.34
C SER A 40 27.54 104.85 8.46
N LEU A 41 27.22 104.18 7.35
CA LEU A 41 26.30 103.05 7.29
C LEU A 41 27.09 101.73 7.43
N SER A 42 26.59 100.78 8.23
CA SER A 42 27.19 99.45 8.31
C SER A 42 26.87 98.62 7.07
N LEU A 43 27.83 97.83 6.58
CA LEU A 43 27.65 96.84 5.50
C LEU A 43 27.69 95.39 6.02
N GLU A 44 27.70 95.22 7.34
CA GLU A 44 27.71 93.93 8.02
C GLU A 44 26.35 93.23 7.92
N ILE A 45 26.31 91.93 8.24
CA ILE A 45 25.08 91.13 8.23
C ILE A 45 24.38 91.32 9.57
N ILE A 46 23.18 91.92 9.53
CA ILE A 46 22.30 92.11 10.69
C ILE A 46 21.42 90.86 10.83
N THR A 47 21.30 90.31 12.04
CA THR A 47 20.45 89.14 12.32
C THR A 47 19.20 89.56 13.08
N ILE A 48 18.09 89.69 12.37
CA ILE A 48 16.81 90.18 12.87
C ILE A 48 15.98 89.01 13.36
N THR A 49 15.41 89.12 14.57
CA THR A 49 14.49 88.11 15.12
C THR A 49 13.05 88.52 14.85
N VAL A 50 12.37 87.81 13.94
CA VAL A 50 11.01 88.12 13.51
C VAL A 50 10.03 87.28 14.34
N ASN A 51 9.23 87.92 15.19
CA ASN A 51 8.27 87.25 16.06
C ASN A 51 6.84 87.65 15.65
N SER A 52 6.07 86.73 15.06
CA SER A 52 4.62 86.93 14.87
C SER A 52 3.87 86.29 16.02
N ILE A 53 3.19 87.10 16.83
CA ILE A 53 2.29 86.65 17.90
C ILE A 53 0.87 86.49 17.32
N ASP A 54 0.17 85.44 17.78
CA ASP A 54 -1.23 85.11 17.43
C ASP A 54 -1.56 85.22 15.93
N ALA A 55 -0.66 84.72 15.07
CA ALA A 55 -0.90 84.66 13.64
C ALA A 55 -1.93 83.55 13.33
N GLU A 56 -3.04 83.92 12.66
CA GLU A 56 -4.09 82.98 12.27
C GLU A 56 -3.73 82.27 10.94
N THR A 57 -3.78 80.95 10.94
CA THR A 57 -3.64 80.10 9.74
C THR A 57 -4.96 79.99 8.97
N VAL A 58 -4.95 79.42 7.76
CA VAL A 58 -6.15 79.17 6.93
C VAL A 58 -7.29 78.46 7.69
N LYS A 59 -6.95 77.63 8.68
CA LYS A 59 -7.90 76.87 9.52
C LYS A 59 -8.37 77.62 10.78
N GLY A 60 -8.00 78.89 10.94
CA GLY A 60 -8.31 79.71 12.13
C GLY A 60 -7.54 79.30 13.40
N VAL A 61 -6.51 78.45 13.28
CA VAL A 61 -5.63 78.11 14.41
C VAL A 61 -4.58 79.21 14.56
N LYS A 62 -4.49 79.78 15.77
CA LYS A 62 -3.51 80.78 16.15
C LYS A 62 -2.18 80.13 16.47
N ILE A 63 -1.10 80.66 15.91
CA ILE A 63 0.26 80.22 16.19
C ILE A 63 1.16 81.42 16.50
N ASN A 64 2.15 81.19 17.36
CA ASN A 64 3.27 82.09 17.54
C ASN A 64 4.44 81.54 16.72
N LEU A 65 5.06 82.39 15.91
CA LEU A 65 6.14 81.98 15.01
C LEU A 65 7.36 82.88 15.19
N LYS A 66 8.51 82.25 15.42
CA LYS A 66 9.81 82.91 15.60
C LYS A 66 10.77 82.48 14.50
N SER A 67 11.25 83.46 13.74
CA SER A 67 12.23 83.28 12.66
C SER A 67 13.46 84.16 12.88
N PHE A 68 14.56 83.77 12.22
CA PHE A 68 15.75 84.60 12.07
C PHE A 68 15.91 84.98 10.60
N ALA A 69 16.00 86.27 10.34
CA ALA A 69 16.33 86.84 9.03
C ALA A 69 17.73 87.43 9.07
N GLN A 70 18.61 87.03 8.16
CA GLN A 70 19.92 87.64 7.97
C GLN A 70 19.82 88.64 6.83
N VAL A 71 19.97 89.92 7.14
CA VAL A 71 19.77 91.03 6.21
C VAL A 71 21.06 91.84 6.09
N LYS A 72 21.37 92.32 4.89
CA LYS A 72 22.62 93.03 4.57
C LYS A 72 22.32 94.19 3.62
N VAL A 73 23.06 95.30 3.70
CA VAL A 73 22.97 96.36 2.67
C VAL A 73 23.49 95.81 1.34
N LYS A 74 22.70 95.93 0.26
CA LYS A 74 23.06 95.36 -1.04
C LYS A 74 24.23 96.12 -1.64
N SER A 75 25.43 95.53 -1.52
CA SER A 75 26.69 96.21 -1.84
C SER A 75 27.32 95.75 -3.16
N THR A 76 26.84 94.66 -3.77
CA THR A 76 27.47 94.04 -4.94
C THR A 76 26.41 93.47 -5.89
N LYS A 77 26.55 93.74 -7.20
CA LYS A 77 25.92 92.98 -8.29
C LYS A 77 27.00 92.64 -9.31
N ASP A 78 27.07 91.38 -9.73
CA ASP A 78 27.97 90.89 -10.80
C ASP A 78 29.44 91.34 -10.66
N GLY A 79 29.95 91.34 -9.43
CA GLY A 79 31.32 91.76 -9.09
C GLY A 79 31.54 93.29 -8.99
N ASN A 80 30.57 94.11 -9.39
CA ASN A 80 30.61 95.57 -9.27
C ASN A 80 29.92 96.07 -7.99
N LEU A 81 30.36 97.23 -7.47
CA LEU A 81 29.72 97.86 -6.31
C LEU A 81 28.35 98.42 -6.68
N ASP A 82 27.31 98.02 -5.93
CA ASP A 82 25.91 98.38 -6.23
C ASP A 82 25.54 99.76 -5.63
N ILE A 83 26.18 100.81 -6.17
CA ILE A 83 26.15 102.20 -5.66
C ILE A 83 24.72 102.73 -5.46
N ASN A 84 23.75 102.31 -6.28
CA ASN A 84 22.37 102.77 -6.18
C ASN A 84 21.64 102.20 -4.96
N SER A 85 21.87 100.92 -4.63
CA SER A 85 21.28 100.27 -3.46
C SER A 85 21.82 100.84 -2.15
N ILE A 86 23.14 101.14 -2.11
CA ILE A 86 23.77 101.85 -0.98
C ILE A 86 23.22 103.28 -0.85
N LYS A 87 22.96 104.00 -1.95
CA LYS A 87 22.28 105.31 -1.91
C LYS A 87 20.84 105.22 -1.41
N LEU A 88 20.13 104.14 -1.74
CA LEU A 88 18.74 103.94 -1.31
C LEU A 88 18.66 103.66 0.19
N ALA A 89 19.50 102.74 0.69
CA ALA A 89 19.68 102.50 2.12
C ALA A 89 20.12 103.77 2.86
N ALA A 90 21.04 104.55 2.29
CA ALA A 90 21.42 105.85 2.84
C ALA A 90 20.23 106.82 2.89
N THR A 91 19.51 107.04 1.79
CA THR A 91 18.36 107.98 1.75
C THR A 91 17.28 107.63 2.78
N ASN A 92 17.04 106.34 3.03
CA ASN A 92 16.05 105.87 4.00
C ASN A 92 16.54 105.90 5.46
N PHE A 93 17.85 105.69 5.72
CA PHE A 93 18.35 105.38 7.07
C PHE A 93 19.62 106.15 7.52
N LEU A 94 20.09 107.18 6.79
CA LEU A 94 21.37 107.88 7.07
C LEU A 94 21.54 108.39 8.52
N SER A 95 20.42 108.78 9.15
CA SER A 95 20.36 109.36 10.49
C SER A 95 19.53 108.51 11.46
N ALA A 96 19.12 107.30 11.06
CA ALA A 96 18.47 106.33 11.92
C ALA A 96 19.51 105.63 12.80
N ARG A 97 19.15 105.24 14.03
CA ARG A 97 20.01 104.37 14.86
C ARG A 97 19.83 102.94 14.38
N GLU A 98 20.83 102.09 14.62
CA GLU A 98 20.79 100.67 14.21
C GLU A 98 19.52 99.95 14.73
N GLN A 99 19.08 100.29 15.95
CA GLN A 99 17.79 99.85 16.51
C GLN A 99 16.58 100.29 15.68
N ASP A 100 16.52 101.53 15.20
CA ASP A 100 15.39 102.05 14.41
C ASP A 100 15.31 101.36 13.03
N ILE A 101 16.48 100.95 12.49
CA ILE A 101 16.60 100.18 11.24
C ILE A 101 16.10 98.73 11.46
N GLU A 102 16.56 98.07 12.53
CA GLU A 102 16.09 96.73 12.93
C GLU A 102 14.57 96.73 13.15
N ASP A 103 14.03 97.72 13.85
CA ASP A 103 12.60 97.87 14.13
C ASP A 103 11.76 98.04 12.86
N ALA A 104 12.27 98.75 11.84
CA ALA A 104 11.61 98.94 10.56
C ALA A 104 11.63 97.64 9.72
N LEU A 105 12.80 97.02 9.60
CA LEU A 105 12.98 95.77 8.87
C LEU A 105 12.20 94.62 9.51
N GLN A 106 12.17 94.52 10.85
CA GLN A 106 11.37 93.53 11.58
C GLN A 106 9.88 93.67 11.25
N LYS A 107 9.33 94.89 11.21
CA LYS A 107 7.90 95.11 10.91
C LYS A 107 7.54 94.70 9.47
N THR A 108 8.40 95.00 8.50
CA THR A 108 8.23 94.55 7.10
C THR A 108 8.27 93.02 7.01
N LEU A 109 9.26 92.39 7.65
CA LEU A 109 9.39 90.93 7.70
C LEU A 109 8.21 90.26 8.42
N GLU A 110 7.75 90.81 9.53
CA GLU A 110 6.62 90.27 10.31
C GLU A 110 5.29 90.38 9.55
N GLY A 111 5.11 91.44 8.75
CA GLY A 111 3.96 91.60 7.86
C GLY A 111 3.89 90.48 6.82
N HIS A 112 4.97 90.27 6.06
CA HIS A 112 5.07 89.19 5.08
C HIS A 112 4.98 87.80 5.74
N GLN A 113 5.69 87.58 6.85
CA GLN A 113 5.62 86.34 7.63
C GLN A 113 4.18 86.01 8.05
N ARG A 114 3.42 86.99 8.58
CA ARG A 114 2.00 86.82 8.95
C ARG A 114 1.11 86.58 7.73
N GLN A 115 1.36 87.24 6.60
CA GLN A 115 0.62 87.02 5.35
C GLN A 115 0.78 85.58 4.83
N ILE A 116 1.99 85.01 4.82
CA ILE A 116 2.22 83.62 4.38
C ILE A 116 1.71 82.60 5.39
N VAL A 117 1.75 82.89 6.70
CA VAL A 117 1.07 82.04 7.71
C VAL A 117 -0.44 81.96 7.43
N GLY A 118 -1.05 83.06 7.00
CA GLY A 118 -2.46 83.13 6.62
C GLY A 118 -2.86 82.33 5.36
N THR A 119 -1.90 81.87 4.55
CA THR A 119 -2.16 81.06 3.34
C THR A 119 -1.84 79.57 3.49
N LEU A 120 -1.26 79.16 4.62
CA LEU A 120 -0.90 77.76 4.91
C LEU A 120 -1.69 77.17 6.08
N THR A 121 -1.64 75.86 6.22
CA THR A 121 -2.15 75.13 7.38
C THR A 121 -1.03 74.80 8.37
N VAL A 122 -1.41 74.60 9.64
CA VAL A 122 -0.51 74.24 10.75
C VAL A 122 0.30 72.98 10.43
N GLU A 123 -0.32 72.00 9.76
CA GLU A 123 0.31 70.72 9.45
C GLU A 123 1.33 70.82 8.30
N GLU A 124 1.13 71.73 7.34
CA GLU A 124 2.10 72.01 6.27
C GLU A 124 3.33 72.72 6.84
N LEU A 125 3.10 73.77 7.62
CA LEU A 125 4.14 74.56 8.28
C LEU A 125 5.01 73.74 9.24
N TYR A 126 4.43 72.70 9.87
CA TYR A 126 5.17 71.77 10.71
C TYR A 126 6.01 70.76 9.89
N LYS A 127 5.46 70.26 8.77
CA LYS A 127 6.09 69.24 7.91
C LYS A 127 7.21 69.80 7.04
N ASP A 128 6.98 70.95 6.40
CA ASP A 128 7.90 71.56 5.44
C ASP A 128 8.15 73.03 5.77
N ARG A 129 9.11 73.24 6.66
CA ARG A 129 9.61 74.58 7.02
C ARG A 129 10.44 75.21 5.91
N ALA A 130 11.00 74.42 5.00
CA ALA A 130 11.85 74.92 3.91
C ALA A 130 11.00 75.63 2.85
N ALA A 131 9.91 74.99 2.39
CA ALA A 131 8.95 75.59 1.47
C ALA A 131 8.15 76.77 2.06
N PHE A 132 8.13 76.93 3.39
CA PHE A 132 7.67 78.19 4.01
C PHE A 132 8.75 79.27 3.98
N SER A 133 9.99 78.94 4.36
CA SER A 133 11.13 79.87 4.28
C SER A 133 11.33 80.42 2.86
N GLU A 134 11.19 79.59 1.84
CA GLU A 134 11.30 79.95 0.43
C GLU A 134 10.19 80.94 -0.01
N ARG A 135 8.92 80.66 0.31
CA ARG A 135 7.81 81.59 0.02
C ARG A 135 7.94 82.94 0.73
N VAL A 136 8.39 82.95 1.99
CA VAL A 136 8.65 84.22 2.69
C VAL A 136 9.82 84.97 2.04
N TYR A 137 10.87 84.26 1.60
CA TYR A 137 11.98 84.86 0.87
C TYR A 137 11.51 85.53 -0.43
N GLU A 138 10.76 84.83 -1.28
CA GLU A 138 10.24 85.34 -2.55
C GLU A 138 9.43 86.65 -2.38
N HIS A 139 8.53 86.70 -1.41
CA HIS A 139 7.68 87.88 -1.18
C HIS A 139 8.40 89.05 -0.48
N VAL A 140 9.47 88.80 0.27
CA VAL A 140 10.20 89.83 1.03
C VAL A 140 11.25 90.55 0.19
N VAL A 141 11.86 89.90 -0.81
CA VAL A 141 12.97 90.46 -1.59
C VAL A 141 12.63 91.81 -2.22
N ASP A 142 11.46 91.93 -2.88
CA ASP A 142 11.04 93.16 -3.56
C ASP A 142 10.97 94.39 -2.62
N ASP A 143 10.47 94.21 -1.40
CA ASP A 143 10.35 95.30 -0.43
C ASP A 143 11.67 95.61 0.29
N LEU A 144 12.54 94.62 0.49
CA LEU A 144 13.89 94.88 1.00
C LEU A 144 14.77 95.59 -0.04
N GLU A 145 14.68 95.24 -1.32
CA GLU A 145 15.40 95.96 -2.39
C GLU A 145 14.95 97.43 -2.45
N ARG A 146 13.66 97.73 -2.27
CA ARG A 146 13.13 99.11 -2.16
C ARG A 146 13.66 99.87 -0.95
N LEU A 147 14.08 99.17 0.11
CA LEU A 147 14.73 99.76 1.27
C LEU A 147 16.26 99.88 1.12
N GLY A 148 16.86 99.26 0.09
CA GLY A 148 18.31 99.18 -0.16
C GLY A 148 19.01 97.97 0.48
N PHE A 149 18.24 97.01 0.98
CA PHE A 149 18.71 95.80 1.65
C PHE A 149 18.55 94.54 0.79
N GLU A 150 19.23 93.48 1.20
CA GLU A 150 19.24 92.16 0.60
C GLU A 150 19.03 91.11 1.69
N LEU A 151 18.13 90.16 1.45
CA LEU A 151 17.91 89.00 2.33
C LEU A 151 18.99 87.95 2.01
N ALA A 152 19.89 87.71 2.95
CA ALA A 152 20.94 86.70 2.81
C ALA A 152 20.46 85.30 3.21
N SER A 153 19.57 85.21 4.21
CA SER A 153 18.93 83.96 4.65
C SER A 153 17.69 84.24 5.49
N TYR A 154 16.72 83.33 5.49
CA TYR A 154 15.54 83.36 6.35
C TYR A 154 15.20 81.95 6.85
N THR A 155 15.19 81.75 8.17
CA THR A 155 15.00 80.43 8.80
C THR A 155 13.99 80.49 9.94
N VAL A 156 12.99 79.60 9.93
CA VAL A 156 12.08 79.41 11.06
C VAL A 156 12.78 78.67 12.19
N ALA A 157 12.90 79.30 13.36
CA ALA A 157 13.45 78.69 14.55
C ALA A 157 12.39 77.87 15.30
N GLU A 158 11.27 78.51 15.63
CA GLU A 158 10.26 77.95 16.53
C GLU A 158 8.83 78.26 16.05
N ILE A 159 7.95 77.28 16.23
CA ILE A 159 6.50 77.39 15.99
C ILE A 159 5.83 76.85 17.25
N SER A 160 5.06 77.68 17.94
CA SER A 160 4.30 77.32 19.13
C SER A 160 2.84 77.76 19.01
N ASP A 161 1.99 77.26 19.90
CA ASP A 161 0.53 77.44 19.84
C ASP A 161 -0.01 77.54 21.27
N ASN A 162 -0.83 78.57 21.51
CA ASN A 162 -1.43 78.89 22.80
C ASN A 162 -2.54 77.89 23.20
N ASN A 163 -3.19 77.23 22.23
CA ASN A 163 -4.35 76.36 22.42
C ASN A 163 -4.01 74.87 22.52
N GLY A 164 -2.75 74.47 22.31
CA GLY A 164 -2.29 73.08 22.47
C GLY A 164 -2.71 72.11 21.37
N TYR A 165 -3.19 72.60 20.22
CA TYR A 165 -3.47 71.84 19.00
C TYR A 165 -2.27 71.00 18.56
N MET A 166 -1.05 71.58 18.57
CA MET A 166 0.19 70.84 18.27
C MET A 166 0.41 69.65 19.21
N ALA A 167 0.13 69.82 20.50
CA ALA A 167 0.25 68.76 21.50
C ALA A 167 -0.87 67.70 21.36
N ALA A 168 -2.05 68.06 20.87
CA ALA A 168 -3.09 67.11 20.50
C ALA A 168 -2.67 66.28 19.26
N LEU A 169 -2.18 66.94 18.21
CA LEU A 169 -1.70 66.31 16.97
C LEU A 169 -0.54 65.33 17.23
N GLY A 170 0.42 65.73 18.06
CA GLY A 170 1.52 64.85 18.50
C GLY A 170 1.04 63.62 19.27
N ARG A 171 0.03 63.76 20.15
CA ARG A 171 -0.60 62.62 20.85
C ARG A 171 -1.34 61.69 19.89
N THR A 172 -2.10 62.22 18.93
CA THR A 172 -2.81 61.38 17.95
C THR A 172 -1.84 60.62 17.05
N GLN A 173 -0.78 61.26 16.56
CA GLN A 173 0.23 60.58 15.73
C GLN A 173 0.98 59.51 16.53
N THR A 174 1.33 59.79 17.80
CA THR A 174 1.95 58.79 18.69
C THR A 174 1.02 57.60 18.92
N ALA A 175 -0.28 57.84 19.13
CA ALA A 175 -1.27 56.78 19.32
C ALA A 175 -1.48 55.93 18.04
N ILE A 176 -1.43 56.53 16.86
CA ILE A 176 -1.50 55.81 15.57
C ILE A 176 -0.28 54.89 15.42
N VAL A 177 0.94 55.42 15.60
CA VAL A 177 2.19 54.64 15.49
C VAL A 177 2.25 53.53 16.56
N ALA A 178 1.81 53.81 17.79
CA ALA A 178 1.72 52.79 18.85
C ALA A 178 0.71 51.68 18.52
N ARG A 179 -0.45 52.03 17.94
CA ARG A 179 -1.44 51.03 17.47
C ARG A 179 -0.87 50.19 16.33
N GLU A 180 -0.21 50.81 15.35
CA GLU A 180 0.37 50.12 14.21
C GLU A 180 1.50 49.16 14.64
N ALA A 181 2.34 49.56 15.59
CA ALA A 181 3.34 48.68 16.21
C ALA A 181 2.70 47.53 17.02
N ALA A 182 1.60 47.78 17.73
CA ALA A 182 0.84 46.74 18.43
C ALA A 182 0.18 45.76 17.45
N GLU A 183 -0.41 46.24 16.35
CA GLU A 183 -0.95 45.40 15.29
C GLU A 183 0.14 44.58 14.58
N GLY A 184 1.30 45.18 14.27
CA GLY A 184 2.44 44.50 13.66
C GLY A 184 2.99 43.39 14.55
N THR A 185 3.20 43.67 15.84
CA THR A 185 3.65 42.64 16.80
C THR A 185 2.61 41.55 17.03
N ALA A 186 1.32 41.88 17.08
CA ALA A 186 0.23 40.90 17.17
C ALA A 186 0.14 40.01 15.91
N ARG A 187 0.27 40.58 14.71
CA ARG A 187 0.32 39.82 13.44
C ARG A 187 1.52 38.88 13.40
N ASN A 188 2.72 39.36 13.73
CA ASN A 188 3.94 38.55 13.78
C ASN A 188 3.83 37.39 14.79
N GLN A 189 3.24 37.62 15.97
CA GLN A 189 2.96 36.56 16.93
C GLN A 189 1.90 35.56 16.42
N ALA A 190 0.84 36.03 15.75
CA ALA A 190 -0.20 35.17 15.20
C ALA A 190 0.33 34.30 14.04
N GLU A 191 1.21 34.83 13.19
CA GLU A 191 1.87 34.06 12.14
C GLU A 191 2.89 33.07 12.71
N SER A 192 3.71 33.48 13.68
CA SER A 192 4.62 32.57 14.41
C SER A 192 3.87 31.40 15.07
N ARG A 193 2.71 31.66 15.70
CA ARG A 193 1.85 30.58 16.21
C ARG A 193 1.31 29.68 15.11
N LYS A 194 0.92 30.22 13.94
CA LYS A 194 0.45 29.43 12.79
C LYS A 194 1.56 28.57 12.18
N THR A 195 2.79 29.07 12.08
CA THR A 195 3.92 28.29 11.54
C THR A 195 4.36 27.20 12.52
N LEU A 196 4.41 27.48 13.83
CA LEU A 196 4.66 26.47 14.86
C LEU A 196 3.56 25.40 14.91
N ALA A 197 2.28 25.78 14.82
CA ALA A 197 1.18 24.83 14.80
C ALA A 197 1.21 23.91 13.57
N LYS A 198 1.60 24.43 12.40
CA LYS A 198 1.85 23.61 11.19
C LYS A 198 3.03 22.68 11.39
N ALA A 199 4.19 23.21 11.78
CA ALA A 199 5.41 22.40 11.97
C ALA A 199 5.22 21.26 12.98
N ASN A 200 4.44 21.48 14.04
CA ASN A 200 4.06 20.42 14.99
C ASN A 200 3.14 19.38 14.33
N ALA A 201 2.08 19.80 13.62
CA ALA A 201 1.18 18.87 12.94
C ALA A 201 1.88 18.04 11.85
N ASP A 202 2.78 18.67 11.07
CA ASP A 202 3.62 18.02 10.07
C ASP A 202 4.57 17.00 10.75
N ALA A 203 5.15 17.34 11.91
CA ALA A 203 5.98 16.43 12.69
C ALA A 203 5.19 15.26 13.29
N ASP A 204 3.96 15.49 13.78
CA ASP A 204 3.08 14.44 14.30
C ASP A 204 2.66 13.46 13.20
N ILE A 205 2.35 13.96 11.99
CA ILE A 205 2.08 13.12 10.80
C ILE A 205 3.31 12.27 10.45
N VAL A 206 4.50 12.88 10.37
CA VAL A 206 5.74 12.15 10.08
C VAL A 206 6.08 11.14 11.19
N ALA A 207 5.78 11.44 12.45
CA ALA A 207 5.95 10.49 13.55
C ALA A 207 4.99 9.29 13.42
N ALA A 208 3.71 9.54 13.10
CA ALA A 208 2.71 8.51 12.87
C ALA A 208 3.08 7.59 11.68
N GLU A 209 3.46 8.16 10.53
CA GLU A 209 3.93 7.39 9.37
C GLU A 209 5.15 6.53 9.71
N ASN A 210 6.11 7.06 10.47
CA ASN A 210 7.29 6.29 10.86
C ASN A 210 6.95 5.16 11.85
N ALA A 211 6.00 5.37 12.75
CA ALA A 211 5.48 4.34 13.66
C ALA A 211 4.75 3.23 12.91
N GLU A 212 3.86 3.57 11.96
CA GLU A 212 3.17 2.60 11.10
C GLU A 212 4.17 1.80 10.25
N ARG A 213 5.11 2.48 9.58
CA ARG A 213 6.19 1.83 8.81
C ARG A 213 7.07 0.94 9.71
N ALA A 214 7.24 1.26 10.99
CA ALA A 214 7.94 0.40 11.94
C ALA A 214 7.10 -0.83 12.34
N TYR A 215 5.80 -0.66 12.56
CA TYR A 215 4.86 -1.75 12.87
C TYR A 215 4.77 -2.76 11.72
N ILE A 216 4.54 -2.30 10.48
CA ILE A 216 4.48 -3.14 9.28
C ILE A 216 5.81 -3.90 9.07
N ARG A 217 6.95 -3.29 9.39
CA ARG A 217 8.26 -3.96 9.32
C ARG A 217 8.41 -5.06 10.39
N ARG A 218 7.92 -4.85 11.61
CA ARG A 218 7.89 -5.90 12.65
C ARG A 218 6.98 -7.06 12.26
N GLN A 219 5.75 -6.80 11.82
CA GLN A 219 4.83 -7.85 11.36
C GLN A 219 5.44 -8.70 10.24
N LYS A 220 6.10 -8.08 9.24
CA LYS A 220 6.78 -8.82 8.17
C LYS A 220 8.00 -9.61 8.64
N GLN A 221 8.68 -9.19 9.71
CA GLN A 221 9.75 -9.96 10.34
C GLN A 221 9.21 -11.15 11.14
N GLU A 222 8.12 -10.96 11.89
CA GLU A 222 7.41 -12.00 12.64
C GLU A 222 6.79 -13.04 11.70
N GLU A 223 6.20 -12.62 10.58
CA GLU A 223 5.67 -13.49 9.52
C GLU A 223 6.79 -14.31 8.86
N ALA A 224 7.89 -13.67 8.46
CA ALA A 224 9.04 -14.37 7.88
C ALA A 224 9.72 -15.34 8.86
N GLN A 225 9.72 -15.05 10.17
CA GLN A 225 10.16 -15.97 11.21
C GLN A 225 9.20 -17.17 11.32
N ALA A 226 7.89 -16.93 11.36
CA ALA A 226 6.89 -17.99 11.40
C ALA A 226 6.92 -18.89 10.15
N GLU A 227 7.20 -18.34 8.96
CA GLU A 227 7.46 -19.14 7.75
C GLU A 227 8.75 -19.96 7.84
N ALA A 228 9.84 -19.36 8.35
CA ALA A 228 11.11 -20.07 8.54
C ALA A 228 10.97 -21.23 9.53
N ASP A 229 10.26 -21.03 10.64
CA ASP A 229 9.99 -22.07 11.64
C ASP A 229 9.07 -23.16 11.08
N ARG A 230 8.00 -22.80 10.36
CA ARG A 230 7.14 -23.78 9.66
C ARG A 230 7.94 -24.62 8.65
N LEU A 231 8.83 -24.00 7.87
CA LEU A 231 9.70 -24.70 6.92
C LEU A 231 10.72 -25.60 7.62
N LEU A 232 11.26 -25.15 8.76
CA LEU A 232 12.21 -25.89 9.58
C LEU A 232 11.55 -27.09 10.27
N ASP A 233 10.32 -26.96 10.77
CA ASP A 233 9.53 -28.07 11.32
C ASP A 233 9.03 -29.03 10.24
N LEU A 234 8.67 -28.55 9.04
CA LEU A 234 8.37 -29.41 7.89
C LEU A 234 9.61 -30.20 7.46
N ARG A 235 10.82 -29.60 7.50
CA ARG A 235 12.09 -30.33 7.31
C ARG A 235 12.33 -31.36 8.43
N LYS A 236 12.13 -31.01 9.71
CA LYS A 236 12.21 -32.00 10.82
C LYS A 236 11.23 -33.15 10.61
N ALA A 237 10.01 -32.88 10.16
CA ALA A 237 8.99 -33.89 9.90
C ALA A 237 9.39 -34.82 8.74
N LYS A 238 9.92 -34.28 7.63
CA LYS A 238 10.48 -35.08 6.53
C LYS A 238 11.65 -35.94 6.99
N ASN A 239 12.65 -35.36 7.66
CA ASN A 239 13.78 -36.12 8.19
C ASN A 239 13.34 -37.22 9.17
N LYS A 240 12.33 -36.97 10.02
CA LYS A 240 11.75 -37.99 10.90
C LYS A 240 11.04 -39.11 10.12
N LEU A 241 10.34 -38.79 9.04
CA LEU A 241 9.73 -39.82 8.18
C LEU A 241 10.78 -40.65 7.45
N GLU A 242 11.84 -40.02 6.94
CA GLU A 242 12.97 -40.69 6.28
C GLU A 242 13.75 -41.59 7.26
N VAL A 243 14.02 -41.11 8.48
CA VAL A 243 14.63 -41.92 9.55
C VAL A 243 13.70 -43.06 9.97
N ASN A 244 12.42 -42.81 10.22
CA ASN A 244 11.47 -43.88 10.56
C ASN A 244 11.32 -44.93 9.45
N MET A 245 11.40 -44.53 8.17
CA MET A 245 11.42 -45.47 7.04
C MET A 245 12.72 -46.28 6.99
N ALA A 246 13.88 -45.66 7.25
CA ALA A 246 15.15 -46.35 7.34
C ALA A 246 15.20 -47.34 8.52
N ASP A 247 14.68 -46.94 9.69
CA ASP A 247 14.56 -47.79 10.88
C ASP A 247 13.58 -48.94 10.66
N ALA A 248 12.44 -48.70 9.99
CA ALA A 248 11.50 -49.76 9.62
C ALA A 248 12.09 -50.73 8.58
N ALA A 249 12.88 -50.24 7.62
CA ALA A 249 13.63 -51.08 6.68
C ALA A 249 14.71 -51.90 7.41
N ALA A 250 15.41 -51.31 8.37
CA ALA A 250 16.43 -52.01 9.18
C ALA A 250 15.81 -53.04 10.14
N ALA A 251 14.63 -52.76 10.72
CA ALA A 251 13.89 -53.70 11.55
C ALA A 251 13.36 -54.89 10.72
N SER A 252 12.69 -54.61 9.60
CA SER A 252 12.21 -55.68 8.71
C SER A 252 13.34 -56.50 8.08
N ALA A 253 14.50 -55.89 7.79
CA ALA A 253 15.69 -56.64 7.38
C ALA A 253 16.16 -57.62 8.48
N LYS A 254 16.22 -57.18 9.75
CA LYS A 254 16.54 -58.05 10.90
C LYS A 254 15.51 -59.16 11.09
N ASP A 255 14.22 -58.86 10.96
CA ASP A 255 13.15 -59.86 11.06
C ASP A 255 13.24 -60.91 9.94
N ILE A 256 13.60 -60.50 8.72
CA ILE A 256 13.86 -61.40 7.59
C ILE A 256 15.10 -62.27 7.82
N GLU A 257 16.19 -61.73 8.37
CA GLU A 257 17.36 -62.53 8.75
C GLU A 257 17.04 -63.54 9.87
N TYR A 258 16.31 -63.11 10.89
CA TYR A 258 15.89 -63.98 11.99
C TYR A 258 14.90 -65.07 11.54
N ALA A 259 14.01 -64.75 10.59
CA ALA A 259 13.13 -65.73 9.96
C ALA A 259 13.92 -66.77 9.15
N LYS A 260 14.92 -66.34 8.35
CA LYS A 260 15.82 -67.25 7.62
C LYS A 260 16.61 -68.16 8.58
N GLN A 261 17.14 -67.62 9.68
CA GLN A 261 17.82 -68.40 10.71
C GLN A 261 16.89 -69.46 11.33
N LYS A 262 15.62 -69.10 11.63
CA LYS A 262 14.63 -70.07 12.12
C LYS A 262 14.28 -71.14 11.09
N GLN A 263 14.14 -70.79 9.81
CA GLN A 263 13.89 -71.77 8.75
C GLN A 263 15.02 -72.79 8.65
N ALA A 264 16.28 -72.35 8.63
CA ALA A 264 17.45 -73.24 8.61
C ALA A 264 17.51 -74.19 9.82
N ILE A 265 17.08 -73.75 11.01
CA ILE A 265 17.00 -74.59 12.21
C ILE A 265 15.89 -75.66 12.06
N VAL A 266 14.73 -75.30 11.51
CA VAL A 266 13.62 -76.25 11.28
C VAL A 266 13.98 -77.29 10.21
N GLU A 267 14.64 -76.87 9.13
CA GLU A 267 15.16 -77.78 8.09
C GLU A 267 16.19 -78.75 8.66
N ALA A 268 17.14 -78.27 9.48
CA ALA A 268 18.09 -79.14 10.18
C ALA A 268 17.39 -80.18 11.06
N GLN A 269 16.39 -79.78 11.87
CA GLN A 269 15.62 -80.69 12.71
C GLN A 269 14.78 -81.70 11.89
N ALA A 270 14.26 -81.30 10.73
CA ALA A 270 13.55 -82.22 9.84
C ALA A 270 14.49 -83.32 9.29
N THR A 271 15.72 -82.96 8.87
CA THR A 271 16.71 -83.95 8.39
C THR A 271 17.20 -84.90 9.49
N GLN A 272 17.16 -84.51 10.76
CA GLN A 272 17.45 -85.41 11.88
C GLN A 272 16.34 -86.48 12.04
N LYS A 273 15.07 -86.07 12.05
CA LYS A 273 13.93 -87.01 12.23
C LYS A 273 13.85 -88.07 11.13
N LEU A 274 14.08 -87.70 9.87
CA LEU A 274 14.09 -88.65 8.75
C LEU A 274 15.15 -89.76 8.93
N ARG A 275 16.30 -89.46 9.55
CA ARG A 275 17.32 -90.46 9.88
C ARG A 275 16.91 -91.41 11.02
N GLU A 276 16.04 -90.98 11.93
CA GLU A 276 15.54 -91.84 13.02
C GLU A 276 14.52 -92.85 12.47
N GLU A 277 13.65 -92.43 11.54
CA GLU A 277 12.66 -93.30 10.90
C GLU A 277 13.31 -94.38 9.99
N GLU A 278 14.39 -94.04 9.26
CA GLU A 278 15.16 -95.02 8.47
C GLU A 278 15.80 -96.14 9.30
N VAL A 279 16.09 -95.89 10.58
CA VAL A 279 16.66 -96.90 11.49
C VAL A 279 15.56 -97.83 12.00
N MET A 280 14.38 -97.29 12.33
CA MET A 280 13.22 -98.06 12.80
C MET A 280 12.70 -99.08 11.77
N LEU A 281 12.70 -98.74 10.47
CA LEU A 281 12.26 -99.66 9.43
C LEU A 281 13.13 -100.93 9.33
N LYS A 282 14.46 -100.77 9.40
CA LYS A 282 15.44 -101.87 9.24
C LYS A 282 15.39 -102.93 10.35
N VAL A 283 14.74 -102.64 11.48
CA VAL A 283 14.54 -103.60 12.57
C VAL A 283 13.38 -104.56 12.28
N LYS A 284 12.32 -104.10 11.59
CA LYS A 284 11.10 -104.89 11.37
C LYS A 284 11.23 -106.00 10.33
N ASP A 285 12.06 -105.82 9.30
CA ASP A 285 12.22 -106.81 8.23
C ASP A 285 12.83 -108.16 8.71
N ILE A 286 13.49 -108.16 9.87
CA ILE A 286 14.19 -109.34 10.41
C ILE A 286 13.22 -110.33 11.06
N GLU A 287 12.16 -109.86 11.73
CA GLU A 287 11.20 -110.73 12.43
C GLU A 287 10.30 -111.52 11.46
N LEU A 288 10.03 -110.97 10.28
CA LEU A 288 9.05 -111.54 9.34
C LEU A 288 9.53 -112.84 8.67
N GLN A 289 10.84 -113.04 8.53
CA GLN A 289 11.39 -114.18 7.76
C GLN A 289 11.31 -115.54 8.47
N GLN A 290 11.13 -115.58 9.81
CA GLN A 290 11.22 -116.84 10.56
C GLN A 290 9.93 -117.69 10.52
N GLN A 291 8.76 -117.10 10.24
CA GLN A 291 7.47 -117.82 10.33
C GLN A 291 7.08 -118.62 9.07
N VAL A 292 7.73 -118.38 7.93
CA VAL A 292 7.28 -118.89 6.61
C VAL A 292 7.68 -120.36 6.35
N ASN A 293 8.75 -120.86 6.99
CA ASN A 293 9.40 -122.12 6.61
C ASN A 293 8.75 -123.42 7.15
N VAL A 294 7.67 -123.37 7.93
CA VAL A 294 7.10 -124.57 8.59
C VAL A 294 5.88 -125.14 7.86
N ALA A 295 5.04 -124.30 7.24
CA ALA A 295 3.77 -124.72 6.63
C ALA A 295 3.90 -125.39 5.24
N ALA A 296 5.10 -125.35 4.62
CA ALA A 296 5.29 -125.69 3.21
C ALA A 296 5.37 -127.20 2.88
N ARG A 297 5.13 -128.12 3.85
CA ARG A 297 5.33 -129.58 3.67
C ARG A 297 4.07 -130.44 3.72
N GLU A 298 2.90 -129.89 4.03
CA GLU A 298 1.67 -130.68 4.18
C GLU A 298 0.81 -130.72 2.89
N ALA A 299 1.08 -129.85 1.92
CA ALA A 299 0.28 -129.70 0.70
C ALA A 299 0.59 -130.74 -0.41
N GLU A 300 1.79 -131.32 -0.44
CA GLU A 300 2.26 -132.13 -1.58
C GLU A 300 1.71 -133.57 -1.60
N ALA A 301 1.10 -134.04 -0.50
CA ALA A 301 0.60 -135.41 -0.39
C ALA A 301 -0.81 -135.62 -0.97
N MET A 302 -1.58 -134.56 -1.19
CA MET A 302 -3.02 -134.66 -1.51
C MET A 302 -3.33 -134.71 -3.03
N THR A 303 -2.35 -134.35 -3.87
CA THR A 303 -2.49 -134.31 -5.34
C THR A 303 -2.57 -135.70 -5.97
N LEU A 304 -1.84 -136.68 -5.43
CA LEU A 304 -1.67 -138.01 -6.02
C LEU A 304 -2.95 -138.87 -6.02
N GLN A 305 -3.98 -138.52 -5.25
CA GLN A 305 -5.26 -139.24 -5.23
C GLN A 305 -6.26 -138.77 -6.30
N ALA A 306 -6.05 -137.59 -6.92
CA ALA A 306 -6.97 -137.04 -7.91
C ALA A 306 -6.79 -137.68 -9.31
N GLU A 307 -5.54 -137.94 -9.72
CA GLU A 307 -5.23 -138.40 -11.08
C GLU A 307 -5.76 -139.82 -11.38
N ALA A 308 -5.82 -140.69 -10.36
CA ALA A 308 -6.26 -142.08 -10.48
C ALA A 308 -7.74 -142.24 -10.89
N ILE A 309 -8.57 -141.22 -10.73
CA ILE A 309 -10.01 -141.27 -11.04
C ILE A 309 -10.26 -140.90 -12.52
N GLY A 310 -9.57 -139.89 -13.05
CA GLY A 310 -9.78 -139.37 -14.40
C GLY A 310 -9.43 -140.35 -15.53
N GLU A 311 -8.42 -141.19 -15.32
CA GLU A 311 -7.99 -142.18 -16.33
C GLU A 311 -9.06 -143.27 -16.58
N LYS A 312 -9.89 -143.57 -15.57
CA LYS A 312 -10.92 -144.62 -15.63
C LYS A 312 -12.11 -144.22 -16.51
N GLU A 313 -12.59 -142.98 -16.42
CA GLU A 313 -13.69 -142.49 -17.24
C GLU A 313 -13.28 -142.28 -18.69
N ARG A 314 -12.02 -141.83 -18.91
CA ARG A 314 -11.45 -141.59 -20.25
C ARG A 314 -11.44 -142.84 -21.15
N LEU A 315 -11.28 -144.03 -20.57
CA LEU A 315 -11.33 -145.29 -21.29
C LEU A 315 -12.76 -145.74 -21.63
N ILE A 316 -13.73 -145.51 -20.73
CA ILE A 316 -15.13 -145.87 -20.95
C ILE A 316 -15.74 -144.99 -22.06
N GLY A 317 -15.46 -143.67 -22.04
CA GLY A 317 -15.96 -142.74 -23.06
C GLY A 317 -15.48 -143.05 -24.48
N LYS A 318 -14.24 -143.53 -24.65
CA LYS A 318 -13.71 -143.94 -25.96
C LYS A 318 -14.45 -145.14 -26.56
N ALA A 319 -14.67 -146.19 -25.75
CA ALA A 319 -15.35 -147.39 -26.22
C ALA A 319 -16.81 -147.14 -26.67
N GLN A 320 -17.48 -146.15 -26.07
CA GLN A 320 -18.83 -145.73 -26.47
C GLN A 320 -18.84 -144.88 -27.75
N ALA A 321 -17.81 -144.05 -27.97
CA ALA A 321 -17.71 -143.19 -29.15
C ALA A 321 -17.57 -143.97 -30.47
N ASP A 322 -16.75 -145.04 -30.49
CA ASP A 322 -16.52 -145.82 -31.71
C ASP A 322 -17.76 -146.64 -32.12
N ILE A 323 -18.55 -147.12 -31.16
CA ILE A 323 -19.84 -147.80 -31.40
C ILE A 323 -20.88 -146.82 -32.00
N ILE A 324 -20.83 -145.55 -31.63
CA ILE A 324 -21.73 -144.51 -32.16
C ILE A 324 -21.30 -144.11 -33.58
N LYS A 325 -19.99 -144.01 -33.88
CA LYS A 325 -19.49 -143.74 -35.24
C LYS A 325 -19.95 -144.79 -36.26
N MET A 326 -19.70 -146.08 -36.00
CA MET A 326 -20.07 -147.15 -36.94
C MET A 326 -21.59 -147.21 -37.20
N LYS A 327 -22.42 -146.76 -36.25
CA LYS A 327 -23.88 -146.63 -36.43
C LYS A 327 -24.29 -145.37 -37.18
N GLY A 328 -23.51 -144.29 -37.11
CA GLY A 328 -23.74 -143.05 -37.85
C GLY A 328 -23.43 -143.20 -39.35
N ASP A 329 -22.32 -143.83 -39.70
CA ASP A 329 -21.90 -143.97 -41.10
C ASP A 329 -22.88 -144.85 -41.89
N ALA A 330 -23.26 -146.01 -41.34
CA ALA A 330 -24.26 -146.90 -41.95
C ALA A 330 -25.68 -146.29 -42.04
N ALA A 331 -26.03 -145.33 -41.17
CA ALA A 331 -27.30 -144.63 -41.24
C ALA A 331 -27.35 -143.60 -42.38
N ASN A 332 -26.20 -143.03 -42.77
CA ASN A 332 -26.12 -141.99 -43.80
C ASN A 332 -26.30 -142.54 -45.22
N GLU A 333 -25.77 -143.72 -45.56
CA GLU A 333 -26.04 -144.35 -46.87
C GLU A 333 -27.54 -144.66 -47.05
N VAL A 334 -28.18 -145.17 -45.99
CA VAL A 334 -29.63 -145.43 -45.97
C VAL A 334 -30.46 -144.13 -46.08
N LEU A 335 -29.96 -143.01 -45.55
CA LEU A 335 -30.62 -141.70 -45.71
C LEU A 335 -30.45 -141.11 -47.12
N GLN A 336 -29.31 -141.31 -47.79
CA GLN A 336 -29.15 -140.89 -49.18
C GLN A 336 -30.09 -141.64 -50.12
N GLN A 337 -30.22 -142.97 -49.97
CA GLN A 337 -31.17 -143.75 -50.76
C GLN A 337 -32.65 -143.39 -50.49
N ARG A 338 -32.99 -142.95 -49.27
CA ARG A 338 -34.34 -142.45 -48.96
C ARG A 338 -34.62 -141.09 -49.60
N ALA A 339 -33.61 -140.23 -49.81
CA ALA A 339 -33.81 -138.90 -50.40
C ALA A 339 -34.30 -138.95 -51.86
N GLU A 340 -33.86 -139.92 -52.65
CA GLU A 340 -34.34 -140.11 -54.03
C GLU A 340 -35.68 -140.85 -54.10
N ILE A 341 -35.88 -141.87 -53.26
CA ILE A 341 -37.15 -142.61 -53.20
C ILE A 341 -38.31 -141.72 -52.70
N TYR A 342 -38.07 -140.67 -51.91
CA TYR A 342 -39.15 -139.81 -51.41
C TYR A 342 -39.77 -138.81 -52.41
N LYS A 343 -39.35 -138.80 -53.68
CA LYS A 343 -40.23 -138.31 -54.75
C LYS A 343 -41.36 -139.28 -55.11
N GLU A 344 -41.36 -140.47 -54.49
CA GLU A 344 -42.41 -141.48 -54.46
C GLU A 344 -42.68 -142.00 -52.99
N PHE A 345 -43.15 -141.10 -52.08
CA PHE A 345 -43.98 -141.32 -50.83
C PHE A 345 -43.39 -141.51 -49.36
N GLY A 346 -43.38 -140.48 -48.43
CA GLY A 346 -43.78 -140.57 -46.95
C GLY A 346 -42.93 -140.16 -45.63
N HIS A 347 -43.33 -139.08 -44.86
CA HIS A 347 -43.35 -138.73 -43.34
C HIS A 347 -42.21 -138.01 -42.41
N ASP A 348 -42.61 -136.99 -41.55
CA ASP A 348 -42.18 -136.33 -40.18
C ASP A 348 -40.82 -135.53 -39.82
N ALA A 349 -40.50 -134.72 -38.72
CA ALA A 349 -41.04 -133.78 -37.60
C ALA A 349 -39.84 -133.09 -36.71
N ILE A 350 -39.71 -132.25 -35.58
CA ILE A 350 -40.39 -131.46 -34.41
C ILE A 350 -39.43 -130.37 -33.64
N VAL A 351 -39.78 -129.63 -32.50
CA VAL A 351 -38.97 -129.00 -31.29
C VAL A 351 -38.97 -127.42 -30.87
N GLN A 352 -38.86 -126.97 -29.54
CA GLN A 352 -38.64 -125.55 -28.95
C GLN A 352 -38.31 -125.35 -27.37
N ASN A 353 -37.68 -124.22 -26.85
CA ASN A 353 -38.01 -123.30 -25.62
C ASN A 353 -36.90 -122.72 -24.58
N VAL A 354 -37.03 -121.49 -23.94
CA VAL A 354 -36.14 -120.79 -22.89
C VAL A 354 -36.78 -119.55 -22.10
N VAL A 355 -36.62 -119.33 -20.74
CA VAL A 355 -36.82 -118.03 -19.94
C VAL A 355 -36.19 -117.99 -18.48
N GLU A 356 -35.75 -116.81 -17.92
CA GLU A 356 -35.90 -116.25 -16.50
C GLU A 356 -34.71 -115.45 -15.83
N MET A 357 -35.04 -114.63 -14.78
CA MET A 357 -34.22 -113.79 -13.84
C MET A 357 -33.64 -112.41 -14.28
N LEU A 358 -34.02 -111.29 -13.59
CA LEU A 358 -33.35 -109.94 -13.70
C LEU A 358 -33.69 -108.78 -12.69
N PRO A 359 -34.88 -108.65 -12.04
CA PRO A 359 -35.38 -107.31 -11.63
C PRO A 359 -35.17 -106.88 -10.16
N SER A 360 -33.93 -106.58 -9.72
CA SER A 360 -33.66 -106.04 -8.37
C SER A 360 -33.34 -104.53 -8.29
N LEU A 361 -32.95 -103.90 -9.41
CA LEU A 361 -32.42 -102.52 -9.45
C LEU A 361 -33.45 -101.38 -9.24
N ALA A 362 -34.75 -101.66 -9.21
CA ALA A 362 -35.78 -100.64 -9.39
C ALA A 362 -36.21 -99.86 -8.13
N ARG A 363 -35.73 -100.21 -6.92
CA ARG A 363 -36.32 -99.76 -5.66
C ARG A 363 -35.67 -98.51 -5.03
N GLU A 364 -34.36 -98.32 -5.19
CA GLU A 364 -33.60 -97.30 -4.46
C GLU A 364 -33.77 -95.86 -5.01
N ILE A 365 -34.24 -95.72 -6.25
CA ILE A 365 -34.32 -94.43 -6.96
C ILE A 365 -35.52 -93.58 -6.51
N ALA A 366 -36.55 -94.19 -5.89
CA ALA A 366 -37.86 -93.57 -5.71
C ALA A 366 -38.01 -92.63 -4.49
N GLN A 367 -37.02 -92.55 -3.60
CA GLN A 367 -37.23 -91.96 -2.26
C GLN A 367 -37.42 -90.43 -2.18
N PRO A 368 -36.81 -89.56 -3.04
CA PRO A 368 -36.89 -88.10 -2.87
C PRO A 368 -38.26 -87.45 -3.13
N LEU A 369 -39.26 -88.16 -3.66
CA LEU A 369 -40.53 -87.58 -4.12
C LEU A 369 -41.63 -87.47 -3.03
N GLY A 370 -41.34 -87.89 -1.80
CA GLY A 370 -42.34 -87.98 -0.72
C GLY A 370 -42.68 -86.70 0.07
N LYS A 371 -42.06 -85.55 -0.23
CA LYS A 371 -42.29 -84.28 0.48
C LYS A 371 -42.65 -83.13 -0.46
N THR A 372 -43.96 -83.02 -0.70
CA THR A 372 -44.80 -81.81 -0.51
C THR A 372 -44.13 -80.41 -0.64
N GLU A 373 -44.67 -79.44 -1.38
CA GLU A 373 -45.94 -79.41 -2.14
C GLU A 373 -46.00 -78.19 -3.10
N LYS A 374 -46.82 -78.31 -4.16
CA LYS A 374 -47.23 -77.28 -5.15
C LYS A 374 -46.17 -76.65 -6.08
N MET A 375 -46.30 -77.03 -7.35
CA MET A 375 -45.67 -76.49 -8.56
C MET A 375 -46.48 -75.28 -9.14
N ILE A 376 -45.83 -74.20 -9.62
CA ILE A 376 -45.43 -73.86 -11.02
C ILE A 376 -46.57 -73.37 -11.95
N PHE A 377 -46.33 -72.22 -12.63
CA PHE A 377 -46.47 -72.01 -14.09
C PHE A 377 -45.59 -70.80 -14.47
N VAL A 378 -44.41 -70.97 -15.09
CA VAL A 378 -44.14 -71.11 -16.54
C VAL A 378 -44.46 -69.84 -17.36
N SER A 379 -43.47 -68.95 -17.35
CA SER A 379 -42.80 -68.33 -18.52
C SER A 379 -43.44 -68.53 -19.91
N SER A 380 -43.57 -67.42 -20.63
CA SER A 380 -43.24 -67.37 -22.06
C SER A 380 -41.78 -66.93 -22.20
N ASP A 381 -41.10 -67.41 -23.24
CA ASP A 381 -39.83 -66.92 -23.82
C ASP A 381 -38.71 -66.55 -22.81
N GLY A 382 -37.69 -67.36 -22.57
CA GLY A 382 -37.15 -68.39 -23.48
C GLY A 382 -35.61 -68.45 -23.48
N SER A 383 -34.91 -67.76 -22.57
CA SER A 383 -33.46 -67.89 -22.42
C SER A 383 -32.99 -67.78 -20.97
N SER A 384 -32.40 -68.87 -20.48
CA SER A 384 -31.38 -68.94 -19.43
C SER A 384 -31.46 -67.96 -18.25
N ALA A 385 -32.10 -68.41 -17.17
CA ALA A 385 -31.75 -67.98 -15.82
C ALA A 385 -30.38 -68.58 -15.41
N SER A 386 -29.30 -68.15 -16.07
CA SER A 386 -27.93 -68.46 -15.67
C SER A 386 -26.97 -67.29 -15.95
N ASN A 387 -26.25 -66.93 -14.88
CA ASN A 387 -25.18 -65.92 -14.85
C ASN A 387 -25.60 -64.44 -14.93
N LEU A 388 -24.77 -63.61 -14.28
CA LEU A 388 -24.32 -62.28 -14.73
C LEU A 388 -25.35 -61.11 -14.83
N SER A 389 -25.27 -60.22 -13.84
CA SER A 389 -25.39 -58.75 -13.97
C SER A 389 -26.75 -58.01 -13.86
N LYS A 390 -27.20 -57.93 -12.61
CA LYS A 390 -27.39 -56.67 -11.84
C LYS A 390 -28.40 -55.58 -12.25
N ASP A 391 -28.41 -55.07 -13.49
CA ASP A 391 -28.51 -53.59 -13.65
C ASP A 391 -29.92 -52.97 -13.88
N ILE A 392 -31.00 -53.75 -14.02
CA ILE A 392 -32.26 -53.22 -14.64
C ILE A 392 -33.37 -52.80 -13.66
N ILE A 393 -33.79 -53.66 -12.71
CA ILE A 393 -35.16 -53.56 -12.13
C ILE A 393 -35.31 -52.53 -10.98
N LYS A 394 -34.26 -51.79 -10.58
CA LYS A 394 -34.42 -50.57 -9.76
C LYS A 394 -34.01 -49.25 -10.41
N ALA A 395 -33.48 -49.26 -11.63
CA ALA A 395 -33.64 -48.11 -12.52
C ALA A 395 -35.13 -47.82 -12.78
N ALA A 396 -35.95 -48.88 -12.84
CA ALA A 396 -37.40 -48.80 -12.98
C ALA A 396 -38.13 -48.02 -11.85
N ALA A 397 -37.51 -47.82 -10.69
CA ALA A 397 -38.09 -47.04 -9.59
C ALA A 397 -37.88 -45.51 -9.73
N GLN A 398 -37.03 -45.06 -10.66
CA GLN A 398 -36.73 -43.64 -10.90
C GLN A 398 -37.30 -43.12 -12.23
N LEU A 399 -37.99 -43.98 -13.00
CA LEU A 399 -38.58 -43.60 -14.30
C LEU A 399 -39.74 -42.57 -14.26
N PRO A 400 -40.57 -42.42 -13.20
CA PRO A 400 -41.70 -41.47 -13.23
C PRO A 400 -41.29 -40.02 -13.54
N ASP A 401 -40.22 -39.52 -12.92
CA ASP A 401 -39.79 -38.12 -13.06
C ASP A 401 -39.04 -37.88 -14.39
N ALA A 402 -38.42 -38.92 -14.96
CA ALA A 402 -37.74 -38.83 -16.24
C ALA A 402 -38.72 -38.55 -17.41
N VAL A 403 -39.94 -39.10 -17.34
CA VAL A 403 -40.98 -38.93 -18.38
C VAL A 403 -41.57 -37.51 -18.40
N GLU A 404 -41.59 -36.83 -17.25
CA GLU A 404 -42.02 -35.42 -17.13
C GLU A 404 -41.06 -34.47 -17.89
N SER A 405 -39.78 -34.83 -18.03
CA SER A 405 -38.79 -34.05 -18.79
C SER A 405 -38.77 -34.31 -20.31
N LEU A 406 -39.27 -35.46 -20.77
CA LEU A 406 -39.24 -35.89 -22.18
C LEU A 406 -40.54 -35.63 -22.96
N THR A 407 -41.63 -35.25 -22.29
CA THR A 407 -42.96 -35.08 -22.93
C THR A 407 -43.46 -33.63 -22.94
N GLY A 408 -42.83 -32.72 -22.19
CA GLY A 408 -43.04 -31.27 -22.31
C GLY A 408 -44.42 -30.73 -21.88
N LEU A 409 -45.29 -31.54 -21.29
CA LEU A 409 -46.66 -31.16 -20.93
C LEU A 409 -46.93 -31.38 -19.43
N ASP A 410 -47.02 -30.27 -18.71
CA ASP A 410 -47.13 -30.20 -17.24
C ASP A 410 -48.58 -30.40 -16.75
N LEU A 411 -48.97 -31.67 -16.58
CA LEU A 411 -50.31 -32.04 -16.10
C LEU A 411 -50.59 -31.59 -14.65
N LYS A 412 -49.57 -31.29 -13.84
CA LYS A 412 -49.74 -30.78 -12.47
C LYS A 412 -50.01 -29.26 -12.42
N LYS A 413 -49.67 -28.50 -13.47
CA LYS A 413 -50.08 -27.09 -13.63
C LYS A 413 -51.43 -26.90 -14.33
N ALA A 414 -51.85 -27.84 -15.18
CA ALA A 414 -53.13 -27.73 -15.90
C ALA A 414 -54.35 -27.82 -14.96
N LEU A 415 -54.35 -28.77 -14.02
CA LEU A 415 -55.48 -29.07 -13.12
C LEU A 415 -55.50 -28.23 -11.83
N LYS A 416 -54.69 -27.17 -11.75
CA LYS A 416 -54.61 -26.25 -10.60
C LYS A 416 -54.89 -24.79 -10.96
N ARG A 417 -55.62 -24.57 -12.06
CA ARG A 417 -56.00 -23.25 -12.60
C ARG A 417 -57.45 -23.19 -13.10
N LEU A 418 -58.29 -24.17 -12.75
CA LEU A 418 -59.70 -24.20 -13.16
C LEU A 418 -60.63 -24.90 -12.14
N GLU A 419 -60.31 -24.84 -10.84
CA GLU A 419 -61.24 -25.12 -9.74
C GLU A 419 -60.63 -24.55 -8.44
N GLY A 420 -60.90 -23.26 -8.16
CA GLY A 420 -60.27 -22.45 -7.11
C GLY A 420 -59.68 -21.16 -7.66
#